data_AF-A0A7K7JR87-F1
#
_entry.id   AF-A0A7K7JR87-F1
#
_cell.length_a   1.000
_cell.length_b   1.000
_cell.length_c   1.000
_cell.angle_alpha   90.00
_cell.angle_beta   90.00
_cell.angle_gamma   90.00
#
_symmetry.space_group_name_H-M   'P 1'
#
loop_
_entity.id
_entity.type
_entity.pdbx_description
1 polymer ?
#
loop_
_entity_poly.entity_id
_entity_poly.type
_entity_poly.pdbx_seq_one_letter_code
_entity_poly.pdbx_strand_id
1 'polypeptide(L)'
;AGRKQRAAARRKAFSLFVKAKEVPAASRCPGGGEGVRWRCCRQAFEELPGIHRHVALHHSGDVGRQAGLGAGPAEAAGPAEAAGSPTGSAARPSGHSCGSPEISWTLPDTSHVSQEDLTSVIFFFVNIHFLFAYLCHAVGSQVGDVLLYYCYCEVRDPEKLSAWQKALCQHLHLTGKVRVASEGINGTVGGSKVATSLYVKVMLSQPLFKNILCQEDFKSSAGGAHCFPDLRVGVFKEIVPMGIDPKIVSYKETGIHLSPQEFHREVEQYLSQATQGQSDTILLDCRNFYESKIGHFQGCLAPDIRKFSYFPSYVDENLELFKDKRVLMYCTGGIRCERGSAYLRSKAVCREVYQLKGGIHKYLEEFPDGFYRGKLFVFDDRYAICSNEDIISACRYCGVLWDQYKLCSSQHCRQLVLTCPSCCNKGLTACCPVCQEKELKVTSRASGQILKEECECTRRRPRVPIERVSPRMLDTGK
;
A
#
# COMPACT_ATOMS: atom_id res chain seq x y z
N ALA A 1 8.90 -34.40 3.74
CA ALA A 1 9.75 -33.80 2.70
C ALA A 1 9.53 -32.28 2.62
N GLY A 2 10.56 -31.47 2.88
CA GLY A 2 10.45 -30.01 3.03
C GLY A 2 9.99 -29.28 1.75
N ARG A 3 9.44 -28.06 1.89
CA ARG A 3 8.99 -27.20 0.78
C ARG A 3 10.02 -27.07 -0.35
N LYS A 4 11.33 -27.08 -0.02
CA LYS A 4 12.44 -27.08 -0.97
C LYS A 4 12.56 -28.38 -1.79
N GLN A 5 12.35 -29.55 -1.18
CA GLN A 5 12.38 -30.85 -1.87
C GLN A 5 11.22 -30.98 -2.88
N ARG A 6 10.02 -30.50 -2.50
CA ARG A 6 8.85 -30.50 -3.41
C ARG A 6 9.05 -29.58 -4.62
N ALA A 7 9.65 -28.40 -4.42
CA ALA A 7 9.97 -27.50 -5.53
C ALA A 7 11.05 -28.07 -6.47
N ALA A 8 12.06 -28.76 -5.92
CA ALA A 8 13.09 -29.43 -6.71
C ALA A 8 12.53 -30.61 -7.53
N ALA A 9 11.68 -31.44 -6.91
CA ALA A 9 10.99 -32.56 -7.58
C ALA A 9 10.10 -32.06 -8.74
N ARG A 10 9.34 -30.97 -8.52
CA ARG A 10 8.48 -30.38 -9.55
C ARG A 10 9.28 -29.80 -10.73
N ARG A 11 10.42 -29.14 -10.48
CA ARG A 11 11.30 -28.66 -11.56
C ARG A 11 11.91 -29.81 -12.37
N LYS A 12 12.33 -30.89 -11.72
CA LYS A 12 12.85 -32.09 -12.38
C LYS A 12 11.79 -32.76 -13.25
N ALA A 13 10.58 -32.94 -12.72
CA ALA A 13 9.45 -33.49 -13.46
C ALA A 13 9.07 -32.62 -14.66
N PHE A 14 9.04 -31.29 -14.50
CA PHE A 14 8.74 -30.36 -15.58
C PHE A 14 9.75 -30.46 -16.73
N SER A 15 11.05 -30.50 -16.42
CA SER A 15 12.11 -30.62 -17.42
C SER A 15 12.04 -31.96 -18.17
N LEU A 16 11.77 -33.07 -17.47
CA LEU A 16 11.58 -34.37 -18.09
C LEU A 16 10.35 -34.43 -18.99
N PHE A 17 9.25 -33.79 -18.58
CA PHE A 17 8.02 -33.71 -19.36
C PHE A 17 8.23 -32.94 -20.67
N VAL A 18 8.93 -31.80 -20.62
CA VAL A 18 9.29 -31.02 -21.82
C VAL A 18 10.19 -31.84 -22.74
N LYS A 19 11.22 -32.48 -22.20
CA LYS A 19 12.16 -33.32 -22.97
C LYS A 19 11.46 -34.48 -23.68
N ALA A 20 10.44 -35.08 -23.05
CA ALA A 20 9.63 -36.14 -23.65
C ALA A 20 8.75 -35.67 -24.83
N LYS A 21 8.67 -34.37 -25.10
CA LYS A 21 7.95 -33.78 -26.25
C LYS A 21 8.87 -33.38 -27.40
N GLU A 22 10.18 -33.62 -27.27
CA GLU A 22 11.15 -33.37 -28.34
C GLU A 22 10.89 -34.27 -29.54
N VAL A 23 10.94 -33.69 -30.73
CA VAL A 23 10.86 -34.39 -32.02
C VAL A 23 12.06 -33.99 -32.88
N PRO A 24 12.65 -34.94 -33.65
CA PRO A 24 13.72 -34.60 -34.58
C PRO A 24 13.26 -33.59 -35.63
N ALA A 25 14.07 -32.58 -35.93
CA ALA A 25 13.81 -31.74 -37.09
C ALA A 25 14.00 -32.56 -38.37
N ALA A 26 12.99 -32.55 -39.25
CA ALA A 26 13.10 -33.18 -40.56
C ALA A 26 14.21 -32.49 -41.37
N SER A 27 15.16 -33.28 -41.82
CA SER A 27 16.29 -32.84 -42.63
C SER A 27 15.82 -32.42 -44.03
N ARG A 28 15.92 -31.10 -44.32
CA ARG A 28 16.34 -30.51 -45.61
C ARG A 28 16.18 -28.98 -45.58
N CYS A 29 17.30 -28.28 -45.36
CA CYS A 29 17.63 -26.98 -45.96
C CYS A 29 19.15 -26.75 -45.84
N PRO A 30 19.81 -26.18 -46.86
CA PRO A 30 21.26 -25.97 -46.88
C PRO A 30 21.63 -24.74 -46.05
N GLY A 31 21.99 -24.97 -44.79
CA GLY A 31 22.40 -23.95 -43.84
C GLY A 31 22.41 -24.56 -42.44
N GLY A 32 23.55 -25.13 -42.05
CA GLY A 32 23.70 -26.02 -40.91
C GLY A 32 23.16 -25.47 -39.59
N GLY A 33 22.31 -26.29 -38.95
CA GLY A 33 21.90 -26.16 -37.56
C GLY A 33 20.85 -27.23 -37.23
N GLU A 34 21.25 -28.28 -36.50
CA GLU A 34 20.32 -29.27 -35.94
C GLU A 34 19.46 -28.60 -34.86
N GLY A 35 18.30 -28.05 -35.25
CA GLY A 35 17.34 -27.46 -34.32
C GLY A 35 16.43 -28.51 -33.69
N VAL A 36 16.40 -28.60 -32.36
CA VAL A 36 15.40 -29.41 -31.63
C VAL A 36 14.04 -28.72 -31.72
N ARG A 37 12.96 -29.47 -32.02
CA ARG A 37 11.58 -28.98 -31.99
C ARG A 37 10.77 -29.77 -30.98
N TRP A 38 9.66 -29.21 -30.51
CA TRP A 38 8.75 -29.92 -29.59
C TRP A 38 7.35 -30.02 -30.19
N ARG A 39 6.63 -31.12 -29.89
CA ARG A 39 5.22 -31.29 -30.26
C ARG A 39 4.40 -31.73 -29.06
N CYS A 40 3.36 -30.96 -28.74
CA CYS A 40 2.45 -31.25 -27.63
C CYS A 40 1.03 -30.79 -27.97
N CYS A 41 -0.01 -31.56 -27.60
CA CYS A 41 -1.41 -31.23 -27.89
C CYS A 41 -1.69 -30.81 -29.36
N ARG A 42 -1.05 -31.49 -30.32
CA ARG A 42 -1.11 -31.20 -31.77
C ARG A 42 -0.53 -29.84 -32.18
N GLN A 43 0.12 -29.11 -31.27
CA GLN A 43 0.87 -27.88 -31.54
C GLN A 43 2.37 -28.18 -31.68
N ALA A 44 3.07 -27.45 -32.54
CA ALA A 44 4.51 -27.51 -32.71
C ALA A 44 5.17 -26.25 -32.14
N PHE A 45 6.32 -26.41 -31.50
CA PHE A 45 7.07 -25.32 -30.88
C PHE A 45 8.52 -25.37 -31.40
N GLU A 46 8.99 -24.23 -31.91
CA GLU A 46 10.35 -24.08 -32.44
C GLU A 46 11.31 -23.50 -31.39
N GLU A 47 10.77 -22.87 -30.34
CA GLU A 47 11.55 -22.30 -29.24
C GLU A 47 11.18 -22.90 -27.89
N LEU A 48 12.19 -23.16 -27.06
CA LEU A 48 12.05 -23.73 -25.72
C LEU A 48 11.08 -22.93 -24.81
N PRO A 49 11.07 -21.57 -24.81
CA PRO A 49 10.11 -20.80 -24.02
C PRO A 49 8.64 -21.07 -24.41
N GLY A 50 8.38 -21.40 -25.68
CA GLY A 50 7.03 -21.71 -26.18
C GLY A 50 6.47 -22.99 -25.58
N ILE A 51 7.24 -24.08 -25.65
CA ILE A 51 6.83 -25.37 -25.05
C ILE A 51 6.79 -25.30 -23.52
N HIS A 52 7.69 -24.54 -22.88
CA HIS A 52 7.63 -24.31 -21.43
C HIS A 52 6.32 -23.65 -21.01
N ARG A 53 5.87 -22.62 -21.74
CA ARG A 53 4.60 -21.95 -21.47
C ARG A 53 3.41 -22.90 -21.65
N HIS A 54 3.39 -23.66 -22.74
CA HIS A 54 2.34 -24.64 -23.02
C HIS A 54 2.23 -25.71 -21.92
N VAL A 55 3.36 -26.31 -21.51
CA VAL A 55 3.39 -27.34 -20.45
C VAL A 55 2.98 -26.76 -19.09
N ALA A 56 3.39 -25.52 -18.78
CA ALA A 56 3.01 -24.86 -17.53
C ALA A 56 1.49 -24.59 -17.43
N LEU A 57 0.86 -24.24 -18.55
CA LEU A 57 -0.57 -23.91 -18.61
C LEU A 57 -1.46 -25.16 -18.68
N HIS A 58 -1.10 -26.14 -19.51
CA HIS A 58 -2.00 -27.25 -19.86
C HIS A 58 -1.62 -28.60 -19.23
N HIS A 59 -0.41 -28.76 -18.72
CA HIS A 59 0.09 -30.04 -18.17
C HIS A 59 0.60 -29.93 -16.73
N SER A 60 0.20 -28.89 -16.00
CA SER A 60 0.62 -28.68 -14.61
C SER A 60 0.23 -29.84 -13.67
N GLY A 61 -0.92 -30.48 -13.92
CA GLY A 61 -1.38 -31.67 -13.21
C GLY A 61 -0.56 -32.93 -13.54
N ASP A 62 -0.18 -33.13 -14.81
CA ASP A 62 0.65 -34.26 -15.23
C ASP A 62 2.07 -34.16 -14.68
N VAL A 63 2.63 -32.95 -14.69
CA VAL A 63 3.92 -32.64 -14.05
C VAL A 63 3.85 -32.84 -12.54
N GLY A 64 2.72 -32.51 -11.91
CA GLY A 64 2.47 -32.78 -10.48
C GLY A 64 2.49 -34.28 -10.16
N ARG A 65 1.81 -35.09 -10.97
CA ARG A 65 1.77 -36.55 -10.83
C ARG A 65 3.17 -37.17 -11.03
N GLN A 66 3.92 -36.75 -12.05
CA GLN A 66 5.32 -37.18 -12.26
C GLN A 66 6.28 -36.75 -11.14
N ALA A 67 5.97 -35.67 -10.42
CA ALA A 67 6.75 -35.23 -9.26
C ALA A 67 6.44 -36.02 -7.97
N GLY A 68 5.60 -37.06 -8.03
CA GLY A 68 5.16 -37.84 -6.87
C GLY A 68 4.19 -37.08 -5.96
N LEU A 69 3.51 -36.06 -6.49
CA LEU A 69 2.51 -35.25 -5.77
C LEU A 69 1.11 -35.77 -6.14
N GLY A 70 0.72 -36.91 -5.57
CA GLY A 70 -0.64 -37.46 -5.72
C GLY A 70 -1.67 -36.66 -4.92
N ALA A 71 -2.90 -36.58 -5.45
CA ALA A 71 -4.06 -36.06 -4.73
C ALA A 71 -4.49 -37.06 -3.63
N GLY A 72 -4.67 -36.58 -2.40
CA GLY A 72 -5.31 -37.32 -1.30
C GLY A 72 -6.82 -37.03 -1.25
N PRO A 73 -7.63 -37.94 -0.69
CA PRO A 73 -8.98 -38.23 -1.19
C PRO A 73 -10.11 -37.41 -0.56
N ALA A 74 -11.20 -37.32 -1.31
CA ALA A 74 -12.55 -37.06 -0.82
C ALA A 74 -13.19 -38.38 -0.35
N GLU A 75 -13.75 -38.38 0.86
CA GLU A 75 -14.76 -39.33 1.36
C GLU A 75 -15.82 -38.45 2.06
N ALA A 76 -17.07 -38.33 1.61
CA ALA A 76 -18.15 -39.33 1.55
C ALA A 76 -18.52 -39.88 2.94
N ALA A 77 -19.49 -39.25 3.60
CA ALA A 77 -20.18 -39.81 4.75
C ALA A 77 -21.67 -39.40 4.77
N GLY A 78 -22.53 -40.41 4.80
CA GLY A 78 -23.95 -40.35 5.14
C GLY A 78 -24.59 -41.71 4.86
N PRO A 79 -25.76 -42.04 5.43
CA PRO A 79 -26.29 -41.74 6.76
C PRO A 79 -26.62 -43.02 7.56
N ALA A 80 -26.90 -42.91 8.86
CA ALA A 80 -27.57 -43.98 9.62
C ALA A 80 -28.60 -43.34 10.58
N GLU A 81 -29.83 -43.86 10.53
CA GLU A 81 -31.00 -43.37 11.25
C GLU A 81 -31.20 -43.97 12.66
N ALA A 82 -31.92 -43.18 13.45
CA ALA A 82 -32.99 -43.54 14.41
C ALA A 82 -32.70 -44.05 15.84
N ALA A 83 -33.21 -43.24 16.78
CA ALA A 83 -34.15 -43.55 17.86
C ALA A 83 -33.64 -43.48 19.32
N GLY A 84 -34.27 -42.58 20.10
CA GLY A 84 -34.21 -42.55 21.56
C GLY A 84 -34.48 -41.17 22.20
N SER A 85 -35.74 -40.81 22.42
CA SER A 85 -36.20 -39.82 23.42
C SER A 85 -36.68 -40.59 24.68
N PRO A 86 -37.05 -40.01 25.86
CA PRO A 86 -37.50 -38.62 26.06
C PRO A 86 -37.23 -37.93 27.43
N THR A 87 -37.70 -36.68 27.51
CA THR A 87 -38.20 -35.89 28.68
C THR A 87 -37.25 -35.10 29.59
N GLY A 88 -37.63 -33.83 29.81
CA GLY A 88 -37.13 -32.97 30.90
C GLY A 88 -37.31 -31.47 30.65
N SER A 89 -38.48 -30.93 30.97
CA SER A 89 -38.83 -29.50 30.81
C SER A 89 -38.23 -28.62 31.92
N ALA A 90 -37.74 -27.42 31.60
CA ALA A 90 -37.85 -26.24 32.46
C ALA A 90 -37.48 -24.96 31.69
N ALA A 91 -38.20 -23.88 31.97
CA ALA A 91 -38.24 -22.65 31.19
C ALA A 91 -37.50 -21.47 31.84
N ARG A 92 -37.10 -20.51 30.97
CA ARG A 92 -36.81 -19.05 31.17
C ARG A 92 -35.45 -18.63 31.77
N PRO A 93 -34.98 -17.38 31.54
CA PRO A 93 -35.48 -16.32 30.65
C PRO A 93 -34.46 -15.87 29.58
N SER A 94 -35.00 -15.25 28.53
CA SER A 94 -34.29 -14.54 27.46
C SER A 94 -33.44 -13.39 28.01
N GLY A 95 -32.14 -13.62 28.15
CA GLY A 95 -31.16 -12.56 28.16
C GLY A 95 -31.01 -12.01 26.75
N HIS A 96 -31.22 -10.71 26.56
CA HIS A 96 -30.76 -10.01 25.38
C HIS A 96 -29.23 -10.13 25.31
N SER A 97 -28.76 -11.15 24.61
CA SER A 97 -27.40 -11.18 24.08
C SER A 97 -27.31 -10.04 23.08
N CYS A 98 -26.73 -8.92 23.52
CA CYS A 98 -26.14 -7.94 22.62
C CYS A 98 -24.96 -8.62 21.93
N GLY A 99 -25.28 -9.48 20.96
CA GLY A 99 -24.32 -10.11 20.07
C GLY A 99 -23.75 -9.00 19.20
N SER A 100 -22.59 -8.48 19.58
CA SER A 100 -21.86 -7.55 18.73
C SER A 100 -21.56 -8.24 17.38
N PRO A 101 -21.52 -7.49 16.27
CA PRO A 101 -21.56 -8.10 14.94
C PRO A 101 -20.40 -9.06 14.74
N GLU A 102 -20.70 -10.36 14.60
CA GLU A 102 -19.69 -11.35 14.22
C GLU A 102 -19.25 -11.13 12.76
N ILE A 103 -17.99 -11.46 12.48
CA ILE A 103 -17.44 -11.40 11.12
C ILE A 103 -18.10 -12.50 10.29
N SER A 104 -18.81 -12.11 9.24
CA SER A 104 -19.31 -13.05 8.24
C SER A 104 -18.17 -13.55 7.36
N TRP A 105 -18.07 -14.87 7.19
CA TRP A 105 -17.08 -15.53 6.34
C TRP A 105 -17.49 -15.63 4.87
N THR A 106 -18.64 -15.08 4.49
CA THR A 106 -19.15 -15.16 3.13
C THR A 106 -18.21 -14.45 2.16
N LEU A 107 -17.79 -15.18 1.13
CA LEU A 107 -17.12 -14.62 -0.04
C LEU A 107 -18.17 -14.31 -1.12
N PRO A 108 -17.97 -13.28 -1.96
CA PRO A 108 -18.90 -13.00 -3.05
C PRO A 108 -18.93 -14.17 -4.03
N ASP A 109 -20.10 -14.48 -4.59
CA ASP A 109 -20.17 -15.39 -5.73
C ASP A 109 -19.60 -14.68 -6.96
N THR A 110 -18.55 -15.24 -7.54
CA THR A 110 -17.91 -14.75 -8.76
C THR A 110 -18.10 -15.68 -9.95
N SER A 111 -18.95 -16.71 -9.84
CA SER A 111 -19.18 -17.69 -10.92
C SER A 111 -19.70 -17.08 -12.23
N HIS A 112 -20.36 -15.92 -12.12
CA HIS A 112 -20.89 -15.14 -13.23
C HIS A 112 -19.88 -14.13 -13.82
N VAL A 113 -18.71 -13.97 -13.21
CA VAL A 113 -17.68 -13.01 -13.63
C VAL A 113 -16.58 -13.75 -14.36
N SER A 114 -16.18 -13.26 -15.55
CA SER A 114 -15.10 -13.90 -16.29
C SER A 114 -13.76 -13.75 -15.55
N GLN A 115 -12.87 -14.73 -15.74
CA GLN A 115 -11.52 -14.66 -15.17
C GLN A 115 -10.75 -13.45 -15.70
N GLU A 116 -10.98 -13.07 -16.96
CA GLU A 116 -10.38 -11.89 -17.57
C GLU A 116 -10.85 -10.61 -16.90
N ASP A 117 -12.14 -10.47 -16.57
CA ASP A 117 -12.66 -9.29 -15.87
C ASP A 117 -12.10 -9.17 -14.44
N LEU A 118 -11.90 -10.29 -13.74
CA LEU A 118 -11.29 -10.30 -12.40
C LEU A 118 -9.79 -10.03 -12.41
N THR A 119 -9.11 -10.46 -13.47
CA THR A 119 -7.64 -10.42 -13.53
C THR A 119 -7.09 -9.41 -14.51
N SER A 120 -7.93 -8.65 -15.22
CA SER A 120 -7.52 -7.73 -16.30
C SER A 120 -6.29 -6.92 -15.91
N VAL A 121 -5.15 -7.46 -16.33
CA VAL A 121 -3.82 -6.86 -16.32
C VAL A 121 -3.57 -6.61 -17.79
N ILE A 122 -3.47 -5.34 -18.20
CA ILE A 122 -3.05 -5.05 -19.56
C ILE A 122 -1.66 -5.71 -19.77
N PHE A 123 -1.59 -6.69 -20.69
CA PHE A 123 -0.33 -7.19 -21.23
C PHE A 123 0.29 -6.09 -22.11
N PHE A 124 0.95 -5.10 -21.51
CA PHE A 124 1.77 -4.16 -22.28
C PHE A 124 3.07 -4.84 -22.71
N PHE A 125 3.06 -5.42 -23.92
CA PHE A 125 4.27 -5.70 -24.68
C PHE A 125 4.82 -4.38 -25.25
N VAL A 126 5.54 -3.54 -24.49
CA VAL A 126 6.46 -2.56 -25.12
C VAL A 126 7.63 -2.19 -24.21
N ASN A 127 8.83 -2.32 -24.77
CA ASN A 127 10.14 -2.04 -24.18
C ASN A 127 10.49 -0.53 -24.22
N ILE A 128 9.65 0.37 -23.70
CA ILE A 128 9.97 1.82 -23.68
C ILE A 128 9.50 2.46 -22.38
N HIS A 129 10.46 2.70 -21.49
CA HIS A 129 10.32 3.35 -20.17
C HIS A 129 10.04 4.87 -20.22
N PHE A 130 9.69 5.41 -21.40
CA PHE A 130 9.69 6.85 -21.68
C PHE A 130 8.32 7.46 -22.02
N LEU A 131 7.27 6.65 -22.16
CA LEU A 131 5.97 7.12 -22.66
C LEU A 131 4.80 6.98 -21.66
N PHE A 132 5.06 6.84 -20.37
CA PHE A 132 3.98 6.70 -19.38
C PHE A 132 3.33 8.04 -18.99
N ALA A 133 4.05 9.15 -19.13
CA ALA A 133 3.52 10.48 -18.78
C ALA A 133 2.60 11.08 -19.85
N TYR A 134 2.79 10.72 -21.14
CA TYR A 134 2.03 11.31 -22.25
C TYR A 134 0.77 10.53 -22.65
N LEU A 135 0.62 9.29 -22.18
CA LEU A 135 -0.47 8.39 -22.60
C LEU A 135 -1.71 8.42 -21.68
N CYS A 136 -1.68 9.16 -20.57
CA CYS A 136 -2.81 9.26 -19.65
C CYS A 136 -4.06 9.90 -20.30
N HIS A 137 -3.93 10.59 -21.44
CA HIS A 137 -5.04 11.30 -22.09
C HIS A 137 -5.67 10.58 -23.30
N ALA A 138 -5.07 9.50 -23.83
CA ALA A 138 -5.43 9.00 -25.17
C ALA A 138 -5.92 7.54 -25.27
N VAL A 139 -5.98 6.77 -24.17
CA VAL A 139 -6.51 5.39 -24.21
C VAL A 139 -7.54 5.19 -23.11
N GLY A 140 -8.80 5.49 -23.42
CA GLY A 140 -9.93 5.03 -22.64
C GLY A 140 -10.17 3.54 -22.87
N SER A 141 -9.42 2.65 -22.20
CA SER A 141 -9.84 1.27 -21.92
C SER A 141 -8.90 0.53 -20.95
N GLN A 142 -9.43 0.23 -19.75
CA GLN A 142 -9.02 -0.79 -18.76
C GLN A 142 -7.72 -0.66 -17.94
N VAL A 143 -7.40 0.55 -17.44
CA VAL A 143 -6.57 0.63 -16.21
C VAL A 143 -7.46 0.22 -15.03
N GLY A 144 -6.99 -0.73 -14.21
CA GLY A 144 -7.66 -1.12 -12.97
C GLY A 144 -7.58 -0.03 -11.90
N ASP A 145 -7.92 -0.38 -10.66
CA ASP A 145 -7.93 0.59 -9.56
C ASP A 145 -7.02 0.13 -8.42
N VAL A 146 -6.46 1.12 -7.72
CA VAL A 146 -5.93 0.96 -6.38
C VAL A 146 -6.87 1.66 -5.40
N LEU A 147 -7.42 0.88 -4.48
CA LEU A 147 -8.25 1.34 -3.38
C LEU A 147 -7.38 1.68 -2.17
N LEU A 148 -7.70 2.78 -1.48
CA LEU A 148 -7.16 3.18 -0.19
C LEU A 148 -8.33 3.42 0.77
N TYR A 149 -8.34 2.74 1.91
CA TYR A 149 -9.40 2.86 2.90
C TYR A 149 -8.89 2.55 4.31
N TYR A 150 -9.63 3.00 5.32
CA TYR A 150 -9.45 2.57 6.70
C TYR A 150 -10.79 2.64 7.43
N CYS A 151 -10.90 1.92 8.53
CA CYS A 151 -12.05 1.94 9.42
C CYS A 151 -11.55 1.73 10.84
N TYR A 152 -11.70 2.75 11.70
CA TYR A 152 -11.52 2.55 13.13
C TYR A 152 -12.82 2.01 13.74
N CYS A 153 -12.75 0.81 14.28
CA CYS A 153 -13.85 0.14 14.95
C CYS A 153 -13.29 -0.91 15.91
N GLU A 154 -14.07 -1.30 16.91
CA GLU A 154 -13.64 -2.34 17.84
C GLU A 154 -13.68 -3.71 17.16
N VAL A 155 -12.51 -4.33 16.96
CA VAL A 155 -12.38 -5.66 16.37
C VAL A 155 -12.02 -6.65 17.47
N ARG A 156 -12.99 -7.47 17.88
CA ARG A 156 -12.82 -8.48 18.93
C ARG A 156 -11.82 -9.58 18.56
N ASP A 157 -11.85 -10.01 17.31
CA ASP A 157 -11.01 -11.09 16.79
C ASP A 157 -10.25 -10.64 15.52
N PRO A 158 -9.12 -9.92 15.69
CA PRO A 158 -8.30 -9.45 14.58
C PRO A 158 -7.81 -10.58 13.67
N GLU A 159 -7.56 -11.78 14.22
CA GLU A 159 -7.06 -12.93 13.47
C GLU A 159 -8.12 -13.45 12.51
N LYS A 160 -9.39 -13.58 12.95
CA LYS A 160 -10.50 -13.94 12.06
C LYS A 160 -10.69 -12.90 10.96
N LEU A 161 -10.66 -11.60 11.28
CA LEU A 161 -10.81 -10.54 10.28
C LEU A 161 -9.65 -10.57 9.27
N SER A 162 -8.42 -10.79 9.74
CA SER A 162 -7.24 -10.92 8.89
C SER A 162 -7.33 -12.12 7.94
N ALA A 163 -7.76 -13.28 8.44
CA ALA A 163 -7.94 -14.47 7.63
C ALA A 163 -9.07 -14.31 6.59
N TRP A 164 -10.20 -13.68 6.95
CA TRP A 164 -11.26 -13.35 6.01
C TRP A 164 -10.78 -12.38 4.92
N GLN A 165 -10.10 -11.30 5.29
CA GLN A 165 -9.52 -10.34 4.35
C GLN A 165 -8.56 -11.01 3.37
N LYS A 166 -7.70 -11.90 3.86
CA LYS A 166 -6.78 -12.67 3.03
C LYS A 166 -7.54 -13.54 2.03
N ALA A 167 -8.56 -14.27 2.47
CA ALA A 167 -9.38 -15.11 1.59
C ALA A 167 -10.10 -14.27 0.54
N LEU A 168 -10.71 -13.14 0.94
CA LEU A 168 -11.42 -12.23 0.04
C LEU A 168 -10.50 -11.62 -1.02
N CYS A 169 -9.35 -11.07 -0.63
CA CYS A 169 -8.38 -10.52 -1.58
C CYS A 169 -7.84 -11.59 -2.54
N GLN A 170 -7.56 -12.81 -2.05
CA GLN A 170 -7.10 -13.91 -2.91
C GLN A 170 -8.16 -14.35 -3.90
N HIS A 171 -9.41 -14.46 -3.45
CA HIS A 171 -10.55 -14.82 -4.27
C HIS A 171 -10.81 -13.80 -5.39
N LEU A 172 -10.62 -12.52 -5.10
CA LEU A 172 -10.78 -11.42 -6.06
C LEU A 172 -9.48 -11.06 -6.82
N HIS A 173 -8.43 -11.87 -6.71
CA HIS A 173 -7.13 -11.62 -7.37
C HIS A 173 -6.49 -10.26 -7.06
N LEU A 174 -6.75 -9.72 -5.87
CA LEU A 174 -6.17 -8.46 -5.40
C LEU A 174 -4.77 -8.67 -4.82
N THR A 175 -3.88 -7.73 -5.08
CA THR A 175 -2.61 -7.58 -4.37
C THR A 175 -2.65 -6.30 -3.52
N GLY A 176 -1.68 -6.12 -2.63
CA GLY A 176 -1.65 -4.96 -1.75
C GLY A 176 -1.37 -5.29 -0.30
N LYS A 177 -1.76 -4.39 0.60
CA LYS A 177 -1.46 -4.47 2.02
C LYS A 177 -2.74 -4.22 2.82
N VAL A 178 -3.05 -5.12 3.74
CA VAL A 178 -4.15 -4.95 4.70
C VAL A 178 -3.61 -5.17 6.11
N ARG A 179 -3.78 -4.17 6.96
CA ARG A 179 -3.41 -4.20 8.37
C ARG A 179 -4.69 -4.28 9.19
N VAL A 180 -4.76 -5.28 10.06
CA VAL A 180 -5.85 -5.45 11.01
C VAL A 180 -5.29 -5.28 12.42
N ALA A 181 -6.03 -4.61 13.29
CA ALA A 181 -5.74 -4.52 14.72
C ALA A 181 -7.05 -4.54 15.51
N SER A 182 -6.97 -4.60 16.84
CA SER A 182 -8.17 -4.49 17.69
C SER A 182 -8.90 -3.15 17.54
N GLU A 183 -8.21 -2.12 17.06
CA GLU A 183 -8.78 -0.79 16.79
C GLU A 183 -9.33 -0.61 15.36
N GLY A 184 -9.26 -1.63 14.49
CA GLY A 184 -9.89 -1.57 13.17
C GLY A 184 -9.12 -2.22 12.03
N ILE A 185 -9.29 -1.66 10.83
CA ILE A 185 -8.66 -2.12 9.58
C ILE A 185 -8.12 -0.94 8.75
N ASN A 186 -7.01 -1.15 8.05
CA ASN A 186 -6.42 -0.21 7.09
C ASN A 186 -5.94 -1.00 5.86
N GLY A 187 -6.37 -0.60 4.68
CA GLY A 187 -6.08 -1.32 3.44
C GLY A 187 -5.65 -0.43 2.29
N THR A 188 -4.70 -0.94 1.52
CA THR A 188 -4.41 -0.45 0.17
C THR A 188 -4.30 -1.64 -0.75
N VAL A 189 -5.28 -1.83 -1.65
CA VAL A 189 -5.38 -3.02 -2.50
C VAL A 189 -5.58 -2.62 -3.96
N GLY A 190 -4.94 -3.34 -4.88
CA GLY A 190 -5.01 -3.11 -6.31
C GLY A 190 -5.58 -4.31 -7.06
N GLY A 191 -6.40 -4.04 -8.07
CA GLY A 191 -7.01 -5.08 -8.92
C GLY A 191 -7.70 -4.48 -10.15
N SER A 192 -8.44 -5.32 -10.88
CA SER A 192 -9.34 -4.82 -11.92
C SER A 192 -10.49 -4.02 -11.31
N LYS A 193 -11.16 -3.18 -12.11
CA LYS A 193 -12.32 -2.40 -11.68
C LYS A 193 -13.45 -3.27 -11.13
N VAL A 194 -13.65 -4.45 -11.74
CA VAL A 194 -14.67 -5.41 -11.29
C VAL A 194 -14.30 -5.98 -9.93
N ALA A 195 -13.05 -6.42 -9.76
CA ALA A 195 -12.56 -6.96 -8.50
C ALA A 195 -12.61 -5.93 -7.36
N THR A 196 -12.18 -4.69 -7.61
CA THR A 196 -12.22 -3.61 -6.61
C THR A 196 -13.66 -3.22 -6.27
N SER A 197 -14.56 -3.14 -7.25
CA SER A 197 -15.99 -2.86 -7.00
C SER A 197 -16.65 -3.95 -6.16
N LEU A 198 -16.39 -5.23 -6.45
CA LEU A 198 -16.86 -6.35 -5.64
C LEU A 198 -16.30 -6.31 -4.22
N TYR A 199 -15.01 -5.99 -4.08
CA TYR A 199 -14.36 -5.84 -2.78
C TYR A 199 -15.06 -4.78 -1.92
N VAL A 200 -15.32 -3.59 -2.48
CA VAL A 200 -16.04 -2.51 -1.79
C VAL A 200 -17.45 -2.97 -1.39
N LYS A 201 -18.20 -3.58 -2.31
CA LYS A 201 -19.56 -4.08 -2.03
C LYS A 201 -19.59 -5.09 -0.86
N VAL A 202 -18.62 -6.00 -0.82
CA VAL A 202 -18.49 -7.00 0.26
C VAL A 202 -18.09 -6.35 1.58
N MET A 203 -17.18 -5.38 1.54
CA MET A 203 -16.82 -4.61 2.73
C MET A 203 -18.00 -3.83 3.31
N LEU A 204 -18.80 -3.18 2.47
CA LEU A 204 -19.98 -2.42 2.88
C LEU A 204 -21.13 -3.31 3.38
N SER A 205 -21.20 -4.58 2.96
CA SER A 205 -22.23 -5.52 3.42
C SER A 205 -21.84 -6.28 4.69
N GLN A 206 -20.56 -6.34 5.03
CA GLN A 206 -20.05 -7.01 6.24
C GLN A 206 -20.66 -6.37 7.50
N PRO A 207 -21.38 -7.13 8.36
CA PRO A 207 -21.98 -6.61 9.60
C PRO A 207 -21.08 -5.73 10.46
N LEU A 208 -19.77 -6.04 10.53
CA LEU A 208 -18.79 -5.25 11.26
C LEU A 208 -18.62 -3.80 10.74
N PHE A 209 -18.81 -3.57 9.43
CA PHE A 209 -18.55 -2.29 8.78
C PHE A 209 -19.78 -1.60 8.21
N LYS A 210 -20.90 -2.33 8.06
CA LYS A 210 -22.11 -1.87 7.34
C LYS A 210 -22.67 -0.52 7.77
N ASN A 211 -22.53 -0.15 9.05
CA ASN A 211 -23.04 1.11 9.59
C ASN A 211 -21.92 2.13 9.91
N ILE A 212 -20.69 1.86 9.45
CA ILE A 212 -19.51 2.67 9.72
C ILE A 212 -18.88 3.17 8.42
N LEU A 213 -18.72 2.27 7.45
CA LEU A 213 -18.17 2.58 6.14
C LEU A 213 -19.26 2.96 5.14
N CYS A 214 -18.96 3.93 4.28
CA CYS A 214 -19.70 4.24 3.08
C CYS A 214 -18.81 4.17 1.83
N GLN A 215 -19.38 4.38 0.66
CA GLN A 215 -18.66 4.29 -0.61
C GLN A 215 -17.49 5.28 -0.66
N GLU A 216 -17.66 6.47 -0.09
CA GLU A 216 -16.71 7.58 -0.10
C GLU A 216 -15.45 7.30 0.73
N ASP A 217 -15.51 6.33 1.65
CA ASP A 217 -14.34 5.92 2.45
C ASP A 217 -13.30 5.16 1.62
N PHE A 218 -13.73 4.54 0.52
CA PHE A 218 -12.90 3.84 -0.45
C PHE A 218 -12.39 4.80 -1.52
N LYS A 219 -11.22 5.37 -1.29
CA LYS A 219 -10.55 6.28 -2.23
C LYS A 219 -9.92 5.47 -3.36
N SER A 220 -10.21 5.81 -4.61
CA SER A 220 -9.73 5.09 -5.79
C SER A 220 -8.77 5.93 -6.63
N SER A 221 -7.73 5.29 -7.17
CA SER A 221 -6.82 5.89 -8.14
C SER A 221 -6.47 4.88 -9.24
N ALA A 222 -6.14 5.36 -10.44
CA ALA A 222 -5.76 4.50 -11.56
C ALA A 222 -4.52 3.65 -11.22
N GLY A 223 -4.61 2.34 -11.45
CA GLY A 223 -3.52 1.39 -11.22
C GLY A 223 -3.98 -0.07 -11.35
N GLY A 224 -3.64 -0.90 -10.37
CA GLY A 224 -4.13 -2.28 -10.31
C GLY A 224 -3.22 -3.19 -9.50
N ALA A 225 -3.39 -4.51 -9.68
CA ALA A 225 -2.62 -5.51 -8.94
C ALA A 225 -1.09 -5.42 -9.19
N HIS A 226 -0.68 -4.95 -10.35
CA HIS A 226 0.73 -4.76 -10.72
C HIS A 226 1.44 -3.66 -9.91
N CYS A 227 0.70 -2.79 -9.22
CA CYS A 227 1.30 -1.75 -8.36
C CYS A 227 1.87 -2.32 -7.06
N PHE A 228 1.60 -3.59 -6.75
CA PHE A 228 2.10 -4.25 -5.56
C PHE A 228 2.81 -5.55 -5.92
N PRO A 229 3.97 -5.85 -5.32
CA PRO A 229 4.69 -7.09 -5.61
C PRO A 229 3.96 -8.34 -5.08
N ASP A 230 3.15 -8.19 -4.03
CA ASP A 230 2.46 -9.26 -3.35
C ASP A 230 1.22 -8.78 -2.59
N LEU A 231 0.40 -9.75 -2.12
CA LEU A 231 -0.64 -9.52 -1.13
C LEU A 231 -0.10 -9.78 0.28
N ARG A 232 -0.19 -8.79 1.16
CA ARG A 232 0.20 -8.86 2.57
C ARG A 232 -0.96 -8.46 3.47
N VAL A 233 -1.58 -9.45 4.08
CA VAL A 233 -2.62 -9.28 5.09
C VAL A 233 -2.07 -9.77 6.43
N GLY A 234 -2.18 -8.96 7.49
CA GLY A 234 -1.67 -9.36 8.80
C GLY A 234 -2.26 -8.59 9.96
N VAL A 235 -2.18 -9.21 11.14
CA VAL A 235 -2.56 -8.60 12.42
C VAL A 235 -1.39 -7.82 13.01
N PHE A 236 -1.69 -6.63 13.52
CA PHE A 236 -0.73 -5.73 14.13
C PHE A 236 -1.32 -5.12 15.40
N LYS A 237 -0.47 -4.48 16.20
CA LYS A 237 -0.92 -3.70 17.37
C LYS A 237 -1.71 -2.45 16.98
N GLU A 238 -1.31 -1.82 15.88
CA GLU A 238 -1.90 -0.57 15.39
C GLU A 238 -2.13 -0.68 13.87
N ILE A 239 -3.28 -0.19 13.39
CA ILE A 239 -3.57 -0.15 11.95
C ILE A 239 -2.73 0.89 11.22
N VAL A 240 -2.27 1.92 11.95
CA VAL A 240 -1.20 2.84 11.56
C VAL A 240 -0.24 3.02 12.74
N PRO A 241 1.05 2.63 12.62
CA PRO A 241 1.96 2.68 13.77
C PRO A 241 2.31 4.11 14.20
N MET A 242 1.65 4.60 15.25
CA MET A 242 2.04 5.80 16.00
C MET A 242 3.03 5.46 17.13
N GLY A 243 3.09 4.19 17.54
CA GLY A 243 4.01 3.74 18.59
C GLY A 243 3.50 4.05 20.01
N ILE A 244 2.24 4.43 20.14
CA ILE A 244 1.54 4.64 21.42
C ILE A 244 0.38 3.66 21.46
N ASP A 245 0.23 2.93 22.57
CA ASP A 245 -0.82 1.94 22.73
C ASP A 245 -2.22 2.59 22.53
N PRO A 246 -3.12 1.97 21.75
CA PRO A 246 -4.49 2.46 21.58
C PRO A 246 -5.32 2.63 22.84
N LYS A 247 -4.93 1.98 23.95
CA LYS A 247 -5.54 2.17 25.26
C LYS A 247 -5.12 3.47 25.94
N ILE A 248 -3.96 4.03 25.58
CA ILE A 248 -3.44 5.27 26.15
C ILE A 248 -3.99 6.47 25.37
N VAL A 249 -3.95 6.39 24.03
CA VAL A 249 -4.53 7.40 23.15
C VAL A 249 -5.53 6.72 22.24
N SER A 250 -6.81 7.08 22.40
CA SER A 250 -7.91 6.48 21.67
C SER A 250 -8.20 7.26 20.39
N TYR A 251 -8.53 6.54 19.31
CA TYR A 251 -9.07 7.12 18.08
C TYR A 251 -10.47 7.73 18.28
N LYS A 252 -11.08 7.61 19.47
CA LYS A 252 -12.37 8.24 19.80
C LYS A 252 -12.23 9.67 20.32
N GLU A 253 -11.00 10.09 20.64
CA GLU A 253 -10.67 11.38 21.26
C GLU A 253 -10.07 12.35 20.23
N THR A 254 -10.55 12.33 18.98
CA THR A 254 -9.93 13.03 17.86
C THR A 254 -10.14 14.54 17.89
N GLY A 255 -9.42 15.25 17.03
CA GLY A 255 -9.77 16.62 16.64
C GLY A 255 -11.08 16.69 15.88
N ILE A 256 -11.50 17.93 15.61
CA ILE A 256 -12.73 18.23 14.86
C ILE A 256 -12.48 17.95 13.37
N HIS A 257 -13.32 17.10 12.77
CA HIS A 257 -13.26 16.83 11.33
C HIS A 257 -13.80 18.01 10.53
N LEU A 258 -13.00 18.50 9.60
CA LEU A 258 -13.42 19.48 8.58
C LEU A 258 -13.61 18.74 7.25
N SER A 259 -14.74 19.00 6.58
CA SER A 259 -14.90 18.63 5.17
C SER A 259 -13.82 19.29 4.30
N PRO A 260 -13.55 18.79 3.09
CA PRO A 260 -12.60 19.45 2.19
C PRO A 260 -12.91 20.92 1.95
N GLN A 261 -14.20 21.27 1.77
CA GLN A 261 -14.65 22.65 1.61
C GLN A 261 -14.36 23.54 2.82
N GLU A 262 -14.63 23.07 4.04
CA GLU A 262 -14.34 23.81 5.28
C GLU A 262 -12.82 23.96 5.47
N PHE A 263 -12.08 22.88 5.25
CA PHE A 263 -10.62 22.89 5.35
C PHE A 263 -9.99 23.86 4.34
N HIS A 264 -10.52 23.91 3.10
CA HIS A 264 -10.07 24.86 2.09
C HIS A 264 -10.18 26.32 2.57
N ARG A 265 -11.33 26.69 3.16
CA ARG A 265 -11.57 28.03 3.70
C ARG A 265 -10.63 28.36 4.86
N GLU A 266 -10.40 27.40 5.76
CA GLU A 266 -9.46 27.57 6.87
C GLU A 266 -8.02 27.75 6.38
N VAL A 267 -7.61 27.01 5.33
CA VAL A 267 -6.28 27.18 4.71
C VAL A 267 -6.17 28.53 3.99
N GLU A 268 -7.20 28.96 3.26
CA GLU A 268 -7.25 30.26 2.62
C GLU A 268 -7.10 31.39 3.64
N GLN A 269 -7.86 31.32 4.73
CA GLN A 269 -7.77 32.27 5.84
C GLN A 269 -6.37 32.26 6.46
N TYR A 270 -5.84 31.07 6.77
CA TYR A 270 -4.48 30.92 7.31
C TYR A 270 -3.42 31.60 6.42
N LEU A 271 -3.45 31.33 5.11
CA LEU A 271 -2.49 31.89 4.17
C LEU A 271 -2.62 33.41 4.06
N SER A 272 -3.84 33.95 4.10
CA SER A 272 -4.05 35.40 4.11
C SER A 272 -3.44 36.08 5.35
N GLN A 273 -3.61 35.50 6.54
CA GLN A 273 -3.10 36.04 7.81
C GLN A 273 -1.58 35.88 7.96
N ALA A 274 -1.02 34.80 7.42
CA ALA A 274 0.42 34.53 7.48
C ALA A 274 1.23 35.66 6.80
N THR A 275 0.72 36.23 5.70
CA THR A 275 1.34 37.38 5.04
C THR A 275 1.38 38.65 5.90
N GLN A 276 0.55 38.72 6.94
CA GLN A 276 0.41 39.85 7.85
C GLN A 276 1.14 39.63 9.19
N GLY A 277 1.85 38.50 9.37
CA GLY A 277 2.63 38.20 10.57
C GLY A 277 1.82 37.83 11.82
N GLN A 278 0.51 37.57 11.68
CA GLN A 278 -0.45 37.45 12.79
C GLN A 278 -1.11 36.07 12.89
N SER A 279 -0.47 34.98 12.42
CA SER A 279 -1.16 33.69 12.44
C SER A 279 -1.07 32.96 13.79
N ASP A 280 -2.24 32.73 14.39
CA ASP A 280 -2.46 31.86 15.53
C ASP A 280 -2.76 30.41 15.12
N THR A 281 -2.61 30.10 13.84
CA THR A 281 -2.97 28.82 13.23
C THR A 281 -1.73 28.11 12.69
N ILE A 282 -1.66 26.80 12.87
CA ILE A 282 -0.62 25.93 12.32
C ILE A 282 -1.27 24.97 11.34
N LEU A 283 -0.84 25.00 10.08
CA LEU A 283 -1.17 23.97 9.11
C LEU A 283 -0.13 22.84 9.20
N LEU A 284 -0.50 21.69 9.78
CA LEU A 284 0.43 20.61 10.14
C LEU A 284 0.32 19.39 9.21
N ASP A 285 1.41 19.08 8.52
CA ASP A 285 1.56 17.85 7.75
C ASP A 285 1.93 16.68 8.68
N CYS A 286 1.05 15.69 8.82
CA CYS A 286 1.29 14.52 9.67
C CYS A 286 2.05 13.39 8.94
N ARG A 287 2.60 13.68 7.75
CA ARG A 287 3.26 12.68 6.93
C ARG A 287 4.75 12.56 7.23
N ASN A 288 5.38 11.53 6.67
CA ASN A 288 6.83 11.41 6.75
C ASN A 288 7.49 12.39 5.77
N PHE A 289 8.71 12.82 6.07
CA PHE A 289 9.41 13.85 5.29
C PHE A 289 9.45 13.58 3.77
N TYR A 290 9.59 12.32 3.36
CA TYR A 290 9.70 11.96 1.93
C TYR A 290 8.35 12.12 1.20
N GLU A 291 7.25 12.10 1.93
CA GLU A 291 5.92 12.37 1.37
C GLU A 291 5.77 13.86 1.14
N SER A 292 6.04 14.67 2.17
CA SER A 292 5.97 16.14 2.11
C SER A 292 6.97 16.74 1.13
N LYS A 293 8.13 16.08 0.93
CA LYS A 293 9.17 16.56 0.04
C LYS A 293 8.72 16.70 -1.41
N ILE A 294 7.84 15.83 -1.89
CA ILE A 294 7.36 15.87 -3.30
C ILE A 294 5.98 16.52 -3.46
N GLY A 295 5.28 16.79 -2.37
CA GLY A 295 4.03 17.55 -2.41
C GLY A 295 3.53 17.86 -1.01
N HIS A 296 3.00 19.05 -0.78
CA HIS A 296 2.44 19.49 0.50
C HIS A 296 1.53 20.72 0.31
N PHE A 297 0.76 21.08 1.32
CA PHE A 297 0.00 22.32 1.32
C PHE A 297 0.92 23.52 1.52
N GLN A 298 0.72 24.59 0.77
CA GLN A 298 1.50 25.81 0.94
C GLN A 298 1.48 26.31 2.38
N GLY A 299 2.62 26.79 2.86
CA GLY A 299 2.74 27.34 4.21
C GLY A 299 2.60 26.31 5.34
N CYS A 300 2.57 25.01 5.06
CA CYS A 300 2.48 24.01 6.12
C CYS A 300 3.77 23.89 6.94
N LEU A 301 3.62 23.57 8.23
CA LEU A 301 4.64 22.95 9.03
C LEU A 301 4.72 21.46 8.65
N ALA A 302 5.84 21.04 8.06
CA ALA A 302 6.09 19.65 7.68
C ALA A 302 7.28 19.08 8.48
N PRO A 303 7.02 18.34 9.58
CA PRO A 303 8.08 17.78 10.41
C PRO A 303 9.01 16.86 9.60
N ASP A 304 10.34 17.00 9.71
CA ASP A 304 11.33 16.11 9.07
C ASP A 304 11.44 14.73 9.77
N ILE A 305 10.29 14.14 10.14
CA ILE A 305 10.22 12.82 10.74
C ILE A 305 10.26 11.73 9.66
N ARG A 306 11.05 10.67 9.90
CA ARG A 306 11.14 9.52 8.98
C ARG A 306 9.94 8.57 9.10
N LYS A 307 9.32 8.51 10.28
CA LYS A 307 8.24 7.58 10.61
C LYS A 307 7.19 8.31 11.43
N PHE A 308 5.92 8.02 11.18
CA PHE A 308 4.81 8.51 11.99
C PHE A 308 4.94 8.11 13.47
N SER A 309 5.61 6.99 13.76
CA SER A 309 5.92 6.58 15.13
C SER A 309 6.84 7.53 15.91
N TYR A 310 7.40 8.56 15.26
CA TYR A 310 8.20 9.61 15.90
C TYR A 310 7.38 10.88 16.15
N PHE A 311 6.16 10.96 15.62
CA PHE A 311 5.27 12.09 15.78
C PHE A 311 4.95 12.42 17.25
N PRO A 312 4.68 11.44 18.15
CA PRO A 312 4.48 11.72 19.57
C PRO A 312 5.65 12.49 20.20
N SER A 313 6.88 12.01 19.99
CA SER A 313 8.08 12.67 20.51
C SER A 313 8.31 14.02 19.85
N TYR A 314 8.00 14.18 18.56
CA TYR A 314 8.06 15.49 17.90
C TYR A 314 7.12 16.50 18.55
N VAL A 315 5.88 16.11 18.86
CA VAL A 315 4.95 16.99 19.59
C VAL A 315 5.51 17.34 20.97
N ASP A 316 6.02 16.36 21.72
CA ASP A 316 6.53 16.56 23.08
C ASP A 316 7.74 17.52 23.12
N GLU A 317 8.67 17.39 22.18
CA GLU A 317 9.87 18.25 22.09
C GLU A 317 9.54 19.65 21.54
N ASN A 318 8.34 19.86 20.98
CA ASN A 318 7.92 21.11 20.36
C ASN A 318 6.61 21.65 20.95
N LEU A 319 6.25 21.32 22.19
CA LEU A 319 4.97 21.71 22.79
C LEU A 319 4.70 23.22 22.75
N GLU A 320 5.73 24.04 22.97
CA GLU A 320 5.62 25.50 22.92
C GLU A 320 5.20 26.02 21.54
N LEU A 321 5.51 25.31 20.45
CA LEU A 321 5.05 25.67 19.12
C LEU A 321 3.53 25.62 19.01
N PHE A 322 2.91 24.67 19.70
CA PHE A 322 1.48 24.38 19.63
C PHE A 322 0.66 25.13 20.68
N LYS A 323 1.31 25.80 21.63
CA LYS A 323 0.67 26.48 22.75
C LYS A 323 -0.27 27.60 22.28
N ASP A 324 -1.52 27.54 22.72
CA ASP A 324 -2.60 28.49 22.40
C ASP A 324 -2.90 28.63 20.89
N LYS A 325 -2.40 27.71 20.05
CA LYS A 325 -2.62 27.71 18.60
C LYS A 325 -3.85 26.90 18.21
N ARG A 326 -4.46 27.28 17.09
CA ARG A 326 -5.33 26.39 16.29
C ARG A 326 -4.43 25.51 15.42
N VAL A 327 -4.75 24.23 15.27
CA VAL A 327 -3.95 23.32 14.43
C VAL A 327 -4.84 22.66 13.39
N LEU A 328 -4.55 22.89 12.11
CA LEU A 328 -5.18 22.23 10.96
C LEU A 328 -4.30 21.06 10.51
N MET A 329 -4.71 19.83 10.79
CA MET A 329 -3.92 18.64 10.51
C MET A 329 -4.37 17.95 9.23
N TYR A 330 -3.41 17.44 8.45
CA TYR A 330 -3.73 16.61 7.29
C TYR A 330 -2.72 15.48 7.09
N CYS A 331 -3.14 14.49 6.31
CA CYS A 331 -2.29 13.42 5.81
C CYS A 331 -2.89 12.86 4.50
N THR A 332 -2.28 11.83 3.88
CA THR A 332 -2.73 11.27 2.59
C THR A 332 -4.23 10.93 2.55
N GLY A 333 -4.71 10.14 3.52
CA GLY A 333 -6.09 9.60 3.51
C GLY A 333 -6.88 9.81 4.80
N GLY A 334 -6.31 10.50 5.80
CA GLY A 334 -6.94 10.81 7.09
C GLY A 334 -6.49 9.95 8.28
N ILE A 335 -6.16 8.67 8.05
CA ILE A 335 -5.89 7.68 9.12
C ILE A 335 -4.88 8.11 10.20
N ARG A 336 -3.82 8.84 9.83
CA ARG A 336 -2.81 9.34 10.79
C ARG A 336 -3.34 10.48 11.64
N CYS A 337 -4.19 11.32 11.07
CA CYS A 337 -4.78 12.47 11.76
C CYS A 337 -5.70 12.01 12.89
N GLU A 338 -6.40 10.88 12.75
CA GLU A 338 -7.26 10.35 13.83
C GLU A 338 -6.47 10.15 15.14
N ARG A 339 -5.34 9.44 15.05
CA ARG A 339 -4.45 9.18 16.19
C ARG A 339 -3.63 10.40 16.58
N GLY A 340 -3.11 11.13 15.59
CA GLY A 340 -2.22 12.28 15.79
C GLY A 340 -2.94 13.45 16.44
N SER A 341 -4.18 13.74 16.03
CA SER A 341 -5.01 14.80 16.62
C SER A 341 -5.42 14.43 18.05
N ALA A 342 -5.78 13.17 18.30
CA ALA A 342 -6.04 12.69 19.65
C ALA A 342 -4.81 12.81 20.57
N TYR A 343 -3.62 12.48 20.05
CA TYR A 343 -2.38 12.68 20.78
C TYR A 343 -2.14 14.16 21.12
N LEU A 344 -2.29 15.05 20.13
CA LEU A 344 -2.07 16.48 20.32
C LEU A 344 -3.08 17.09 21.31
N ARG A 345 -4.36 16.72 21.22
CA ARG A 345 -5.40 17.11 22.20
C ARG A 345 -5.07 16.63 23.60
N SER A 346 -4.54 15.42 23.76
CA SER A 346 -4.17 14.88 25.08
C SER A 346 -3.10 15.69 25.81
N LYS A 347 -2.35 16.54 25.09
CA LYS A 347 -1.35 17.44 25.68
C LYS A 347 -1.94 18.70 26.27
N ALA A 348 -3.18 19.05 25.91
CA ALA A 348 -3.90 20.21 26.42
C ALA A 348 -3.13 21.55 26.29
N VAL A 349 -2.31 21.68 25.22
CA VAL A 349 -1.57 22.92 24.91
C VAL A 349 -2.20 23.73 23.78
N CYS A 350 -2.87 23.08 22.83
CA CYS A 350 -3.53 23.74 21.71
C CYS A 350 -4.86 24.35 22.15
N ARG A 351 -5.25 25.46 21.52
CA ARG A 351 -6.61 26.01 21.65
C ARG A 351 -7.62 25.05 21.02
N GLU A 352 -7.37 24.64 19.77
CA GLU A 352 -8.23 23.72 19.02
C GLU A 352 -7.41 22.90 18.02
N VAL A 353 -7.86 21.68 17.74
CA VAL A 353 -7.25 20.78 16.76
C VAL A 353 -8.32 20.32 15.78
N TYR A 354 -8.08 20.61 14.51
CA TYR A 354 -8.91 20.24 13.38
C TYR A 354 -8.18 19.26 12.46
N GLN A 355 -8.92 18.47 11.71
CA GLN A 355 -8.34 17.52 10.75
C GLN A 355 -9.16 17.40 9.47
N LEU A 356 -8.44 17.30 8.34
CA LEU A 356 -9.05 17.13 7.02
C LEU A 356 -9.70 15.74 6.86
N LYS A 357 -11.03 15.70 6.79
CA LYS A 357 -11.81 14.50 6.55
C LYS A 357 -11.47 13.91 5.17
N GLY A 358 -11.10 12.63 5.15
CA GLY A 358 -10.70 11.94 3.92
C GLY A 358 -9.27 12.26 3.43
N GLY A 359 -8.56 13.17 4.10
CA GLY A 359 -7.18 13.54 3.79
C GLY A 359 -7.01 14.25 2.44
N ILE A 360 -5.75 14.39 2.04
CA ILE A 360 -5.36 15.06 0.79
C ILE A 360 -6.10 14.46 -0.42
N HIS A 361 -6.34 13.15 -0.42
CA HIS A 361 -7.04 12.49 -1.53
C HIS A 361 -8.43 13.10 -1.79
N LYS A 362 -9.25 13.25 -0.74
CA LYS A 362 -10.59 13.87 -0.89
C LYS A 362 -10.52 15.35 -1.17
N TYR A 363 -9.52 16.03 -0.62
CA TYR A 363 -9.29 17.44 -0.94
C TYR A 363 -8.98 17.66 -2.42
N LEU A 364 -8.13 16.83 -3.03
CA LEU A 364 -7.77 16.97 -4.45
C LEU A 364 -8.91 16.59 -5.41
N GLU A 365 -9.84 15.73 -4.98
CA GLU A 365 -11.06 15.44 -5.76
C GLU A 365 -11.95 16.68 -5.92
N GLU A 366 -12.00 17.55 -4.90
CA GLU A 366 -12.85 18.74 -4.88
C GLU A 366 -12.10 20.02 -5.30
N PHE A 367 -10.81 20.12 -4.95
CA PHE A 367 -9.94 21.28 -5.20
C PHE A 367 -8.63 20.86 -5.89
N PRO A 368 -8.67 20.39 -7.15
CA PRO A 368 -7.47 19.98 -7.89
C PRO A 368 -6.45 21.13 -8.03
N ASP A 369 -6.94 22.35 -8.22
CA ASP A 369 -6.13 23.58 -8.32
C ASP A 369 -6.06 24.35 -6.99
N GLY A 370 -6.39 23.72 -5.87
CA GLY A 370 -6.43 24.34 -4.54
C GLY A 370 -5.04 24.66 -3.98
N PHE A 371 -4.85 24.64 -2.66
CA PHE A 371 -3.57 25.03 -2.01
C PHE A 371 -2.51 23.91 -1.92
N TYR A 372 -2.82 22.68 -2.33
CA TYR A 372 -1.83 21.59 -2.36
C TYR A 372 -0.93 21.75 -3.59
N ARG A 373 0.38 21.59 -3.42
CA ARG A 373 1.38 21.70 -4.49
C ARG A 373 2.17 20.42 -4.61
N GLY A 374 2.56 20.03 -5.83
CA GLY A 374 3.36 18.84 -6.06
C GLY A 374 2.54 17.58 -6.28
N LYS A 375 3.13 16.43 -5.96
CA LYS A 375 2.53 15.10 -6.13
C LYS A 375 2.07 14.51 -4.80
N LEU A 376 1.07 13.63 -4.83
CA LEU A 376 0.62 12.91 -3.65
C LEU A 376 1.37 11.58 -3.54
N PHE A 377 2.21 11.42 -2.52
CA PHE A 377 2.92 10.17 -2.26
C PHE A 377 1.95 9.02 -1.94
N VAL A 378 2.18 7.86 -2.56
CA VAL A 378 1.43 6.61 -2.33
C VAL A 378 2.36 5.44 -1.98
N PHE A 379 1.87 4.51 -1.17
CA PHE A 379 2.68 3.45 -0.53
C PHE A 379 2.77 2.14 -1.36
N ASP A 380 2.91 2.31 -2.66
CA ASP A 380 2.99 1.26 -3.68
C ASP A 380 4.03 1.61 -4.75
N ASP A 381 4.22 0.75 -5.75
CA ASP A 381 5.32 0.89 -6.71
C ASP A 381 5.21 2.12 -7.63
N ARG A 382 4.07 2.83 -7.60
CA ARG A 382 3.90 4.13 -8.28
C ARG A 382 4.66 5.26 -7.58
N TYR A 383 4.92 5.14 -6.28
CA TYR A 383 5.48 6.16 -5.36
C TYR A 383 4.69 7.46 -5.22
N ALA A 384 4.08 7.97 -6.30
CA ALA A 384 3.27 9.17 -6.26
C ALA A 384 2.20 9.14 -7.36
N ILE A 385 1.11 9.84 -7.12
CA ILE A 385 0.10 10.17 -8.12
C ILE A 385 0.14 11.68 -8.39
N CYS A 386 -0.01 12.08 -9.65
CA CYS A 386 -0.04 13.48 -10.01
C CYS A 386 -1.26 14.15 -9.40
N SER A 387 -1.03 15.33 -8.82
CA SER A 387 -2.07 16.19 -8.24
C SER A 387 -2.22 17.44 -9.09
N ASN A 388 -1.09 18.07 -9.41
CA ASN A 388 -0.94 19.16 -10.36
C ASN A 388 0.46 19.05 -11.02
N GLU A 389 0.76 20.01 -11.88
CA GLU A 389 2.02 20.07 -12.65
C GLU A 389 3.20 20.67 -11.86
N ASP A 390 2.99 21.09 -10.61
CA ASP A 390 4.05 21.71 -9.82
C ASP A 390 5.13 20.68 -9.45
N ILE A 391 6.40 21.04 -9.65
CA ILE A 391 7.54 20.25 -9.18
C ILE A 391 8.21 21.04 -8.06
N ILE A 392 7.91 20.69 -6.81
CA ILE A 392 8.42 21.39 -5.62
C ILE A 392 9.67 20.76 -5.02
N SER A 393 10.20 19.73 -5.67
CA SER A 393 11.39 19.01 -5.24
C SER A 393 12.49 19.04 -6.28
N ALA A 394 13.71 18.74 -5.86
CA ALA A 394 14.88 18.79 -6.71
C ALA A 394 15.66 17.47 -6.69
N CYS A 395 16.34 17.21 -7.80
CA CYS A 395 17.36 16.19 -7.94
C CYS A 395 18.42 16.40 -6.85
N ARG A 396 18.71 15.34 -6.12
CA ARG A 396 19.66 15.37 -5.01
C ARG A 396 21.07 15.82 -5.42
N TYR A 397 21.45 15.56 -6.67
CA TYR A 397 22.83 15.71 -7.12
C TYR A 397 23.11 17.01 -7.86
N CYS A 398 22.17 17.47 -8.70
CA CYS A 398 22.37 18.68 -9.52
C CYS A 398 21.38 19.80 -9.23
N GLY A 399 20.39 19.58 -8.34
CA GLY A 399 19.42 20.62 -7.96
C GLY A 399 18.33 20.92 -9.00
N VAL A 400 18.36 20.31 -10.19
CA VAL A 400 17.27 20.47 -11.17
C VAL A 400 15.95 19.96 -10.60
N LEU A 401 14.83 20.61 -10.94
CA LEU A 401 13.50 20.18 -10.52
C LEU A 401 13.27 18.70 -10.89
N TRP A 402 12.87 17.91 -9.90
CA TRP A 402 12.65 16.48 -10.03
C TRP A 402 11.83 15.93 -8.87
N ASP A 403 10.83 15.11 -9.15
CA ASP A 403 9.88 14.57 -8.17
C ASP A 403 9.66 13.05 -8.25
N GLN A 404 10.39 12.36 -9.14
CA GLN A 404 10.29 10.91 -9.25
C GLN A 404 11.28 10.21 -8.32
N TYR A 405 10.72 9.43 -7.39
CA TYR A 405 11.52 8.61 -6.50
C TYR A 405 12.03 7.33 -7.16
N LYS A 406 13.22 6.92 -6.74
CA LYS A 406 13.75 5.57 -6.89
C LYS A 406 14.32 5.10 -5.56
N LEU A 407 14.44 3.79 -5.38
CA LEU A 407 15.19 3.26 -4.25
C LEU A 407 16.67 3.58 -4.43
N CYS A 408 17.33 3.88 -3.31
CA CYS A 408 18.78 3.92 -3.23
C CYS A 408 19.37 2.60 -3.77
N SER A 409 20.38 2.70 -4.63
CA SER A 409 21.02 1.56 -5.27
C SER A 409 21.70 0.57 -4.30
N SER A 410 22.20 1.07 -3.16
CA SER A 410 22.77 0.21 -2.12
C SER A 410 21.74 -0.79 -1.56
N GLN A 411 22.01 -2.10 -1.70
CA GLN A 411 21.10 -3.18 -1.30
C GLN A 411 20.70 -3.17 0.20
N HIS A 412 21.52 -2.57 1.05
CA HIS A 412 21.27 -2.45 2.49
C HIS A 412 20.57 -1.13 2.87
N CYS A 413 20.33 -0.25 1.90
CA CYS A 413 19.61 1.00 2.07
C CYS A 413 18.22 0.89 1.43
N ARG A 414 17.21 1.47 2.07
CA ARG A 414 15.85 1.54 1.52
C ARG A 414 15.33 2.97 1.45
N GLN A 415 16.24 3.93 1.36
CA GLN A 415 15.89 5.34 1.23
C GLN A 415 15.38 5.62 -0.19
N LEU A 416 14.38 6.49 -0.28
CA LEU A 416 13.91 7.04 -1.54
C LEU A 416 14.80 8.19 -1.96
N VAL A 417 15.20 8.19 -3.23
CA VAL A 417 16.13 9.14 -3.82
C VAL A 417 15.47 9.81 -5.01
N LEU A 418 15.54 11.14 -5.04
CA LEU A 418 15.16 11.96 -6.19
C LEU A 418 16.40 12.15 -7.05
N THR A 419 16.48 11.44 -8.17
CA THR A 419 17.59 11.60 -9.10
C THR A 419 17.09 11.73 -10.53
N CYS A 420 17.43 12.83 -11.18
CA CYS A 420 17.07 13.07 -12.57
C CYS A 420 17.80 12.08 -13.53
N PRO A 421 17.32 11.92 -14.77
CA PRO A 421 17.89 10.98 -15.74
C PRO A 421 19.36 11.28 -16.05
N SER A 422 19.73 12.57 -16.16
CA SER A 422 21.12 12.98 -16.42
C SER A 422 22.08 12.50 -15.32
N CYS A 423 21.70 12.64 -14.05
CA CYS A 423 22.51 12.15 -12.93
C CYS A 423 22.50 10.62 -12.83
N CYS A 424 21.34 9.97 -13.09
CA CYS A 424 21.28 8.51 -13.16
C CYS A 424 22.25 7.95 -14.20
N ASN A 425 22.33 8.58 -15.38
CA ASN A 425 23.23 8.16 -16.46
C ASN A 425 24.73 8.34 -16.11
N LYS A 426 25.05 9.16 -15.10
CA LYS A 426 26.39 9.30 -14.52
C LYS A 426 26.66 8.31 -13.38
N GLY A 427 25.76 7.35 -13.14
CA GLY A 427 25.86 6.37 -12.06
C GLY A 427 25.45 6.91 -10.68
N LEU A 428 24.88 8.11 -10.59
CA LEU A 428 24.47 8.72 -9.33
C LEU A 428 23.07 8.22 -8.94
N THR A 429 23.01 7.16 -8.14
CA THR A 429 21.76 6.42 -7.84
C THR A 429 21.54 6.19 -6.35
N ALA A 430 22.50 6.57 -5.51
CA ALA A 430 22.47 6.37 -4.07
C ALA A 430 21.93 7.58 -3.29
N CYS A 431 21.51 7.36 -2.04
CA CYS A 431 21.05 8.45 -1.19
C CYS A 431 22.19 9.27 -0.55
N CYS A 432 23.42 8.76 -0.50
CA CYS A 432 24.58 9.43 0.10
C CYS A 432 25.90 8.84 -0.46
N PRO A 433 27.05 9.52 -0.29
CA PRO A 433 28.35 9.02 -0.72
C PRO A 433 28.67 7.62 -0.17
N VAL A 434 28.36 7.37 1.11
CA VAL A 434 28.58 6.04 1.74
C VAL A 434 27.80 4.94 1.01
N CYS A 435 26.56 5.21 0.60
CA CYS A 435 25.77 4.24 -0.17
C CYS A 435 26.28 4.10 -1.61
N GLN A 436 26.78 5.19 -2.21
CA GLN A 436 27.35 5.19 -3.56
C GLN A 436 28.61 4.31 -3.63
N GLU A 437 29.48 4.42 -2.64
CA GLU A 437 30.70 3.59 -2.57
C GLU A 437 30.41 2.11 -2.30
N LYS A 438 29.36 1.81 -1.52
CA LYS A 438 28.97 0.43 -1.23
C LYS A 438 28.51 -0.32 -2.47
N GLU A 439 27.80 0.35 -3.38
CA GLU A 439 27.41 -0.24 -4.66
C GLU A 439 28.64 -0.67 -5.48
N LEU A 440 29.68 0.16 -5.53
CA LEU A 440 30.93 -0.13 -6.25
C LEU A 440 31.70 -1.33 -5.66
N LYS A 441 31.52 -1.63 -4.37
CA LYS A 441 32.20 -2.75 -3.68
C LYS A 441 31.44 -4.07 -3.79
N VAL A 442 30.10 -4.03 -3.88
CA VAL A 442 29.24 -5.24 -3.89
C VAL A 442 29.30 -6.00 -5.22
N THR A 443 29.82 -5.41 -6.30
CA THR A 443 30.17 -6.12 -7.54
C THR A 443 31.21 -7.23 -7.36
N SER A 444 31.78 -7.41 -6.15
CA SER A 444 32.84 -8.39 -5.88
C SER A 444 32.58 -9.44 -4.78
N ARG A 445 31.44 -9.45 -4.06
CA ARG A 445 31.21 -10.45 -2.99
C ARG A 445 29.77 -10.94 -2.84
N ALA A 446 29.56 -12.24 -3.03
CA ALA A 446 28.38 -12.97 -2.61
C ALA A 446 28.53 -13.39 -1.14
N SER A 447 27.78 -12.76 -0.24
CA SER A 447 27.60 -13.27 1.14
C SER A 447 26.25 -12.81 1.69
N GLY A 448 25.36 -13.77 1.91
CA GLY A 448 23.99 -13.59 2.38
C GLY A 448 23.88 -13.26 3.88
N GLN A 449 24.64 -12.30 4.38
CA GLN A 449 24.44 -11.73 5.72
C GLN A 449 23.54 -10.50 5.65
N ILE A 450 22.49 -10.47 6.49
CA ILE A 450 21.64 -9.29 6.69
C ILE A 450 22.46 -8.24 7.45
N LEU A 451 23.21 -7.42 6.72
CA LEU A 451 23.95 -6.29 7.27
C LEU A 451 22.96 -5.17 7.66
N LYS A 452 23.18 -4.57 8.83
CA LYS A 452 22.43 -3.42 9.36
C LYS A 452 22.53 -2.23 8.39
N GLU A 453 21.45 -1.45 8.24
CA GLU A 453 21.43 -0.26 7.38
C GLU A 453 22.47 0.77 7.87
N GLU A 454 23.69 0.76 7.32
CA GLU A 454 24.69 1.82 7.55
C GLU A 454 24.62 2.83 6.40
N CYS A 455 23.61 3.68 6.48
CA CYS A 455 23.36 4.80 5.59
C CYS A 455 23.62 6.11 6.36
N GLU A 456 24.43 7.00 5.79
CA GLU A 456 24.74 8.29 6.40
C GLU A 456 23.50 9.16 6.59
N CYS A 457 22.56 9.15 5.64
CA CYS A 457 21.29 9.87 5.75
C CYS A 457 20.49 9.44 6.98
N THR A 458 20.47 8.13 7.28
CA THR A 458 19.80 7.61 8.47
C THR A 458 20.56 7.96 9.75
N ARG A 459 21.89 7.90 9.71
CA ARG A 459 22.74 8.17 10.88
C ARG A 459 22.72 9.64 11.31
N ARG A 460 22.73 10.57 10.35
CA ARG A 460 22.83 12.01 10.62
C ARG A 460 21.48 12.71 10.82
N ARG A 461 20.39 12.15 10.29
CA ARG A 461 19.07 12.76 10.46
C ARG A 461 18.66 12.70 11.94
N PRO A 462 18.31 13.84 12.56
CA PRO A 462 17.68 13.84 13.88
C PRO A 462 16.43 12.96 13.85
N ARG A 463 16.31 12.06 14.82
CA ARG A 463 15.12 11.20 14.92
C ARG A 463 13.85 12.04 15.15
N VAL A 464 14.00 13.08 15.96
CA VAL A 464 12.97 14.04 16.34
C VAL A 464 13.53 15.43 16.07
N PRO A 465 13.09 16.13 15.02
CA PRO A 465 13.52 17.50 14.76
C PRO A 465 12.95 18.46 15.82
N ILE A 466 13.72 19.49 16.16
CA ILE A 466 13.29 20.58 17.04
C ILE A 466 13.10 21.82 16.16
N GLU A 467 11.89 22.36 16.14
CA GLU A 467 11.56 23.59 15.46
C GLU A 467 12.07 24.77 16.30
N ARG A 468 12.98 25.54 15.72
CA ARG A 468 13.45 26.76 16.39
C ARG A 468 12.38 27.82 16.21
N VAL A 469 11.65 28.12 17.27
CA VAL A 469 10.82 29.32 17.34
C VAL A 469 11.77 30.52 17.24
N SER A 470 11.81 31.18 16.08
CA SER A 470 12.59 32.41 15.96
C SER A 470 11.92 33.49 16.81
N PRO A 471 12.66 34.20 17.69
CA PRO A 471 12.10 35.30 18.50
C PRO A 471 11.44 36.41 17.66
N ARG A 472 11.71 36.46 16.35
CA ARG A 472 11.10 37.44 15.43
C ARG A 472 9.58 37.26 15.21
N MET A 473 8.96 36.18 15.69
CA MET A 473 7.51 36.01 15.63
C MET A 473 6.77 36.47 16.90
N LEU A 474 7.49 36.92 17.93
CA LEU A 474 6.91 37.34 19.22
C LEU A 474 7.18 38.81 19.58
N ASP A 475 7.91 39.55 18.74
CA ASP A 475 8.30 40.94 19.05
C ASP A 475 8.17 41.86 17.83
N THR A 476 6.92 42.16 17.46
CA THR A 476 6.59 43.41 16.77
C THR A 476 5.42 44.07 17.48
N GLY A 477 5.66 44.40 18.75
CA GLY A 477 4.81 45.31 19.54
C GLY A 477 5.55 46.62 19.76
N LYS A 478 5.29 47.61 18.89
CA LYS A 478 5.34 49.03 19.25
C LYS A 478 4.04 49.67 18.82
#